data_AF-A0AAW1PPT1-F1
#
_entry.id   AF-A0AAW1PPT1-F1
#
_cell.length_a   1.000
_cell.length_b   1.000
_cell.length_c   1.000
_cell.angle_alpha   90.00
_cell.angle_beta   90.00
_cell.angle_gamma   90.00
#
_symmetry.space_group_name_H-M   'P 1'
#
loop_
_entity.id
_entity.type
_entity.pdbx_description
1 polymer ?
#
loop_
_entity_poly.entity_id
_entity_poly.type
_entity_poly.pdbx_seq_one_letter_code
_entity_poly.pdbx_strand_id
1 'polypeptide(L)'
;MRRTIESLPSDSLKLSYYEIWGLAIAAGCVEKQLLSQTELDQALGVETEQSSRPEVRFQQGEYVRVKREDSQVRFRKPHLRTPGYLFGVVGQVAEPSLGYLEDPEAAAQDSRLINVLVKLLTAKGIINHAELQKLTSTIEGWGKTALGPRMVARAWADPAYKALLLKDAYSAASQLETHVGQFSPQAGPKEGIKELTGVTLVALENTHDTHHLVVCTLCSCYPLGILGLSPSWYKSRSYRSRAVREPRAVLKEFGTELPESTRITVVDSNADTRYIVIPMKPAGTEGWSEERLQPLVTRDSMIGVSLVASPA
;
A
#
# COMPACT_ATOMS: atom_id res chain seq x y z
N MET A 1 -1.91 -1.57 15.92
CA MET A 1 -1.20 -1.40 14.63
C MET A 1 -0.08 -0.38 14.71
N ARG A 2 -0.35 0.93 14.78
CA ARG A 2 0.72 1.96 14.81
C ARG A 2 1.79 1.69 15.88
N ARG A 3 1.37 1.51 17.14
CA ARG A 3 2.26 1.14 18.25
C ARG A 3 3.16 -0.06 17.91
N THR A 4 2.61 -1.07 17.24
CA THR A 4 3.33 -2.29 16.91
C THR A 4 4.36 -2.07 15.79
N ILE A 5 4.09 -1.16 14.85
CA ILE A 5 5.06 -0.74 13.83
C ILE A 5 6.20 0.06 14.48
N GLU A 6 5.86 1.01 15.35
CA GLU A 6 6.84 1.86 16.05
C GLU A 6 7.72 1.07 17.05
N SER A 7 7.24 -0.08 17.52
CA SER A 7 8.00 -0.99 18.38
C SER A 7 8.89 -1.99 17.64
N LEU A 8 8.89 -2.00 16.29
CA LEU A 8 9.75 -2.91 15.55
C LEU A 8 11.24 -2.51 15.70
N PRO A 9 12.17 -3.48 15.67
CA PRO A 9 13.61 -3.21 15.73
C PRO A 9 14.06 -2.27 14.60
N SER A 10 15.08 -1.44 14.84
CA SER A 10 15.57 -0.48 13.85
C SER A 10 16.00 -1.10 12.51
N ASP A 11 16.43 -2.37 12.51
CA ASP A 11 16.79 -3.09 11.28
C ASP A 11 15.59 -3.38 10.37
N SER A 12 14.36 -3.34 10.90
CA SER A 12 13.13 -3.49 10.11
C SER A 12 12.91 -2.32 9.13
N LEU A 13 13.66 -1.21 9.27
CA LEU A 13 13.59 -0.07 8.36
C LEU A 13 14.11 -0.38 6.95
N LYS A 14 14.80 -1.51 6.75
CA LYS A 14 15.27 -2.00 5.44
C LYS A 14 14.17 -2.75 4.67
N LEU A 15 13.10 -3.14 5.35
CA LEU A 15 12.03 -3.94 4.78
C LEU A 15 11.11 -3.10 3.89
N SER A 16 10.42 -3.79 2.99
CA SER A 16 9.33 -3.24 2.19
C SER A 16 8.23 -2.67 3.07
N TYR A 17 7.39 -1.81 2.49
CA TYR A 17 6.21 -1.30 3.19
C TYR A 17 5.34 -2.43 3.72
N TYR A 18 5.01 -3.43 2.89
CA TYR A 18 4.08 -4.50 3.28
C TYR A 18 4.71 -5.53 4.21
N GLU A 19 6.01 -5.78 4.12
CA GLU A 19 6.76 -6.57 5.10
C GLU A 19 6.67 -5.97 6.51
N ILE A 20 6.85 -4.65 6.66
CA ILE A 20 6.71 -3.96 7.94
C ILE A 20 5.31 -4.17 8.52
N TRP A 21 4.27 -4.08 7.69
CA TRP A 21 2.89 -4.33 8.12
C TRP A 21 2.66 -5.79 8.49
N GLY A 22 3.19 -6.75 7.71
CA GLY A 22 3.09 -8.17 8.02
C GLY A 22 3.74 -8.52 9.36
N LEU A 23 4.94 -8.00 9.61
CA LEU A 23 5.64 -8.17 10.89
C LEU A 23 4.88 -7.52 12.04
N ALA A 24 4.35 -6.32 11.84
CA ALA A 24 3.57 -5.64 12.87
C ALA A 24 2.26 -6.39 13.18
N ILE A 25 1.60 -6.98 12.18
CA ILE A 25 0.42 -7.83 12.42
C ILE A 25 0.84 -9.08 13.21
N ALA A 26 1.89 -9.76 12.79
CA ALA A 26 2.40 -10.95 13.48
C ALA A 26 2.74 -10.67 14.95
N ALA A 27 3.54 -9.63 15.21
CA ALA A 27 3.92 -9.21 16.56
C ALA A 27 2.68 -8.83 17.39
N GLY A 28 1.69 -8.15 16.78
CA GLY A 28 0.44 -7.81 17.44
C GLY A 28 -0.40 -9.05 17.80
N CYS A 29 -0.47 -10.04 16.92
CA CYS A 29 -1.14 -11.31 17.19
C CYS A 29 -0.47 -12.08 18.33
N VAL A 30 0.87 -12.08 18.40
CA VAL A 30 1.63 -12.70 19.49
C VAL A 30 1.41 -11.97 20.81
N GLU A 31 1.51 -10.63 20.82
CA GLU A 31 1.27 -9.81 22.02
C GLU A 31 -0.15 -10.01 22.57
N LYS A 32 -1.14 -10.18 21.68
CA LYS A 32 -2.55 -10.42 22.04
C LYS A 32 -2.88 -11.90 22.30
N GLN A 33 -1.88 -12.78 22.30
CA GLN A 33 -2.05 -14.23 22.51
C GLN A 33 -3.02 -14.89 21.52
N LEU A 34 -3.17 -14.31 20.32
CA LEU A 34 -3.94 -14.89 19.22
C LEU A 34 -3.15 -15.99 18.50
N LEU A 35 -1.82 -15.83 18.48
CA LEU A 35 -0.83 -16.79 17.99
C LEU A 35 0.31 -16.88 19.01
N SER A 36 0.95 -18.03 19.14
CA SER A 36 2.23 -18.15 19.84
C SER A 36 3.39 -17.93 18.87
N GLN A 37 4.56 -17.50 19.38
CA GLN A 37 5.77 -17.39 18.56
C GLN A 37 6.15 -18.74 17.94
N THR A 38 6.01 -19.83 18.70
CA THR A 38 6.31 -21.19 18.22
C THR A 38 5.41 -21.63 17.06
N GLU A 39 4.11 -21.34 17.11
CA GLU A 39 3.21 -21.64 15.98
C GLU A 39 3.61 -20.87 14.72
N LEU A 40 4.01 -19.60 14.89
CA LEU A 40 4.44 -18.75 13.78
C LEU A 40 5.76 -19.27 13.18
N ASP A 41 6.74 -19.60 14.03
CA ASP A 41 8.05 -20.13 13.61
C ASP A 41 7.89 -21.47 12.87
N GLN A 42 7.08 -22.38 13.40
CA GLN A 42 6.78 -23.66 12.76
C GLN A 42 6.10 -23.47 11.40
N ALA A 43 5.10 -22.59 11.32
CA ALA A 43 4.39 -22.34 10.08
C ALA A 43 5.23 -21.59 9.04
N LEU A 44 6.17 -20.76 9.49
CA LEU A 44 7.17 -20.11 8.65
C LEU A 44 8.33 -21.06 8.31
N GLY A 45 8.42 -22.25 8.90
CA GLY A 45 9.55 -23.15 8.71
C GLY A 45 10.86 -22.56 9.23
N VAL A 46 10.79 -21.68 10.23
CA VAL A 46 11.95 -21.24 11.00
C VAL A 46 12.37 -22.43 11.85
N GLU A 47 13.48 -23.04 11.46
CA GLU A 47 14.07 -24.14 12.21
C GLU A 47 14.50 -23.62 13.57
N THR A 48 13.72 -23.94 14.61
CA THR A 48 14.17 -23.86 16.00
C THR A 48 15.29 -24.88 16.11
N GLU A 49 16.52 -24.39 16.28
CA GLU A 49 17.79 -25.13 16.30
C GLU A 49 17.71 -26.67 16.18
N GLN A 50 18.41 -27.18 15.14
CA GLN A 50 18.64 -28.58 14.76
C GLN A 50 17.73 -29.14 13.65
N SER A 51 17.75 -28.54 12.46
CA SER A 51 17.84 -29.41 11.29
C SER A 51 19.31 -29.81 11.14
N SER A 52 19.57 -31.12 11.09
CA SER A 52 20.87 -31.64 10.73
C SER A 52 21.30 -30.99 9.41
N ARG A 53 22.48 -30.35 9.38
CA ARG A 53 23.11 -29.94 8.12
C ARG A 53 22.95 -31.10 7.12
N PRO A 54 22.46 -30.87 5.90
CA PRO A 54 22.49 -31.92 4.90
C PRO A 54 23.93 -32.39 4.78
N GLU A 55 24.15 -33.66 5.08
CA GLU A 55 25.49 -34.23 5.19
C GLU A 55 26.19 -34.03 3.85
N VAL A 56 27.39 -33.46 3.88
CA VAL A 56 28.19 -33.26 2.67
C VAL A 56 28.55 -34.65 2.15
N ARG A 57 27.84 -35.09 1.10
CA ARG A 57 27.93 -36.46 0.59
C ARG A 57 29.24 -36.77 -0.16
N PHE A 58 30.00 -35.74 -0.55
CA PHE A 58 31.18 -35.89 -1.40
C PHE A 58 32.44 -35.36 -0.72
N GLN A 59 33.56 -36.03 -0.93
CA GLN A 59 34.86 -35.64 -0.38
C GLN A 59 35.68 -34.85 -1.39
N GLN A 60 36.58 -33.98 -0.89
CA GLN A 60 37.55 -33.30 -1.75
C GLN A 60 38.41 -34.34 -2.50
N GLY A 61 38.57 -34.16 -3.79
CA GLY A 61 39.31 -35.08 -4.65
C GLY A 61 38.47 -36.26 -5.20
N GLU A 62 37.21 -36.42 -4.77
CA GLU A 62 36.32 -37.46 -5.29
C GLU A 62 35.91 -37.17 -6.74
N TYR A 63 35.85 -38.21 -7.57
CA TYR A 63 35.35 -38.10 -8.93
C TYR A 63 33.83 -38.28 -8.95
N VAL A 64 33.14 -37.24 -9.40
CA VAL A 64 31.67 -37.22 -9.48
C VAL A 64 31.22 -37.09 -10.93
N ARG A 65 30.07 -37.68 -11.25
CA ARG A 65 29.42 -37.56 -12.55
C ARG A 65 28.10 -36.80 -12.41
N VAL A 66 27.92 -35.78 -13.23
CA VAL A 66 26.65 -35.05 -13.30
C VAL A 66 25.58 -35.96 -13.89
N LYS A 67 24.59 -36.38 -13.09
CA LYS A 67 23.46 -37.19 -13.57
C LYS A 67 22.45 -36.30 -14.29
N ARG A 68 21.72 -36.88 -15.26
CA ARG A 68 20.54 -36.21 -15.84
C ARG A 68 19.49 -36.03 -14.74
N GLU A 69 18.86 -34.86 -14.72
CA GLU A 69 17.73 -34.59 -13.84
C GLU A 69 16.51 -35.40 -14.32
N ASP A 70 15.84 -36.11 -13.39
CA ASP A 70 14.57 -36.80 -13.65
C ASP A 70 13.42 -35.80 -13.46
N SER A 71 12.55 -35.65 -14.45
CA SER A 71 11.67 -34.49 -14.64
C SER A 71 10.41 -34.47 -13.76
N GLN A 72 10.36 -35.25 -12.68
CA GLN A 72 9.23 -35.25 -11.74
C GLN A 72 9.34 -34.21 -10.61
N VAL A 73 10.34 -33.34 -10.62
CA VAL A 73 10.56 -32.35 -9.55
C VAL A 73 9.90 -31.01 -9.87
N ARG A 74 9.31 -30.37 -8.84
CA ARG A 74 8.70 -29.02 -8.88
C ARG A 74 9.55 -28.02 -9.66
N PHE A 75 8.87 -27.13 -10.40
CA PHE A 75 9.45 -26.11 -11.26
C PHE A 75 10.63 -25.36 -10.59
N ARG A 76 11.81 -25.40 -11.21
CA ARG A 76 12.98 -24.55 -10.89
C ARG A 76 13.23 -23.53 -12.00
N LYS A 77 13.58 -22.29 -11.63
CA LYS A 77 13.94 -21.21 -12.59
C LYS A 77 15.16 -21.64 -13.44
N PRO A 78 15.29 -21.15 -14.69
CA PRO A 78 16.31 -21.62 -15.64
C PRO A 78 17.77 -21.51 -15.16
N HIS A 79 18.11 -20.50 -14.36
CA HIS A 79 19.47 -20.28 -13.85
C HIS A 79 19.85 -21.19 -12.67
N LEU A 80 18.90 -21.96 -12.14
CA LEU A 80 19.12 -22.99 -11.10
C LEU A 80 19.09 -24.41 -11.67
N ARG A 81 19.00 -24.56 -13.00
CA ARG A 81 19.08 -25.86 -13.67
C ARG A 81 20.50 -26.11 -14.13
N THR A 82 20.92 -27.36 -14.05
CA THR A 82 22.20 -27.78 -14.64
C THR A 82 22.11 -27.64 -16.16
N PRO A 83 22.98 -26.84 -16.82
CA PRO A 83 22.99 -26.76 -18.27
C PRO A 83 23.11 -28.14 -18.92
N GLY A 84 22.31 -28.40 -19.96
CA GLY A 84 22.16 -29.75 -20.52
C GLY A 84 23.46 -30.39 -21.03
N TYR A 85 24.42 -29.58 -21.45
CA TYR A 85 25.73 -30.02 -21.92
C TYR A 85 26.65 -30.53 -20.80
N LEU A 86 26.31 -30.28 -19.52
CA LEU A 86 27.08 -30.78 -18.39
C LEU A 86 26.64 -32.18 -17.96
N PHE A 87 25.48 -32.69 -18.41
CA PHE A 87 25.04 -34.02 -18.04
C PHE A 87 25.99 -35.11 -18.59
N GLY A 88 26.41 -36.02 -17.72
CA GLY A 88 27.37 -37.07 -18.03
C GLY A 88 28.83 -36.66 -17.88
N VAL A 89 29.12 -35.36 -17.73
CA VAL A 89 30.49 -34.88 -17.46
C VAL A 89 30.97 -35.40 -16.11
N VAL A 90 32.23 -35.85 -16.10
CA VAL A 90 32.94 -36.30 -14.90
C VAL A 90 33.90 -35.20 -14.48
N GLY A 91 33.83 -34.80 -13.21
CA GLY A 91 34.72 -33.80 -12.62
C GLY A 91 35.24 -34.27 -11.27
N GLN A 92 36.32 -33.66 -10.81
CA GLN A 92 36.86 -33.88 -9.47
C GLN A 92 36.33 -32.78 -8.54
N VAL A 93 35.89 -33.15 -7.34
CA VAL A 93 35.44 -32.20 -6.32
C VAL A 93 36.62 -31.38 -5.83
N ALA A 94 36.71 -30.11 -6.25
CA ALA A 94 37.79 -29.20 -5.86
C ALA A 94 37.66 -28.74 -4.39
N GLU A 95 36.45 -28.40 -3.97
CA GLU A 95 36.12 -28.02 -2.60
C GLU A 95 34.65 -28.42 -2.33
N PRO A 96 34.37 -29.30 -1.36
CA PRO A 96 33.01 -29.71 -1.06
C PRO A 96 32.33 -28.63 -0.19
N SER A 97 31.71 -27.66 -0.83
CA SER A 97 30.90 -26.63 -0.17
C SER A 97 29.42 -26.77 -0.54
N LEU A 98 28.56 -26.72 0.47
CA LEU A 98 27.11 -26.58 0.29
C LEU A 98 26.81 -25.08 0.40
N GLY A 99 26.72 -24.40 -0.73
CA GLY A 99 26.23 -23.03 -0.75
C GLY A 99 24.77 -23.01 -0.33
N TYR A 100 24.46 -22.31 0.77
CA TYR A 100 23.09 -21.86 1.03
C TYR A 100 22.78 -20.79 -0.01
N LEU A 101 22.22 -21.20 -1.15
CA LEU A 101 21.45 -20.27 -1.95
C LEU A 101 20.12 -20.14 -1.24
N GLU A 102 19.89 -18.97 -0.63
CA GLU A 102 18.55 -18.62 -0.15
C GLU A 102 17.54 -18.94 -1.24
N ASP A 103 16.42 -19.56 -0.86
CA ASP A 103 15.33 -19.80 -1.78
C ASP A 103 14.95 -18.47 -2.44
N PRO A 104 15.08 -18.29 -3.76
CA PRO A 104 14.70 -17.04 -4.40
C PRO A 104 13.18 -16.82 -4.41
N GLU A 105 12.36 -17.78 -3.95
CA GLU A 105 10.96 -17.53 -3.55
C GLU A 105 10.87 -16.87 -2.16
N ALA A 106 11.89 -16.97 -1.31
CA ALA A 106 12.01 -16.16 -0.10
C ALA A 106 12.25 -14.67 -0.42
N ALA A 107 12.69 -14.32 -1.63
CA ALA A 107 12.64 -12.93 -2.13
C ALA A 107 11.19 -12.44 -2.40
N ALA A 108 10.19 -13.33 -2.33
CA ALA A 108 8.78 -12.97 -2.19
C ALA A 108 8.34 -12.96 -0.70
N GLN A 109 9.21 -12.50 0.19
CA GLN A 109 9.01 -12.40 1.65
C GLN A 109 7.69 -11.71 2.02
N ASP A 110 7.30 -10.66 1.26
CA ASP A 110 6.01 -9.96 1.36
C ASP A 110 4.80 -10.91 1.45
N SER A 111 4.78 -11.99 0.68
CA SER A 111 3.60 -12.89 0.61
C SER A 111 3.64 -14.02 1.63
N ARG A 112 4.83 -14.50 2.03
CA ARG A 112 4.95 -15.71 2.86
C ARG A 112 4.40 -15.50 4.27
N LEU A 113 4.82 -14.43 4.94
CA LEU A 113 4.36 -14.12 6.29
C LEU A 113 2.85 -13.84 6.31
N ILE A 114 2.37 -13.04 5.36
CA ILE A 114 0.94 -12.73 5.23
C ILE A 114 0.11 -14.00 4.99
N ASN A 115 0.55 -14.88 4.09
CA ASN A 115 -0.14 -16.14 3.82
C ASN A 115 -0.19 -17.06 5.05
N VAL A 116 0.92 -17.13 5.81
CA VAL A 116 0.96 -17.89 7.07
C VAL A 116 0.01 -17.31 8.10
N LEU A 117 0.00 -15.98 8.28
CA LEU A 117 -0.92 -15.30 9.18
C LEU A 117 -2.38 -15.58 8.80
N VAL A 118 -2.73 -15.41 7.51
CA VAL A 118 -4.09 -15.69 7.02
C VAL A 118 -4.49 -17.13 7.30
N LYS A 119 -3.62 -18.09 7.01
CA LYS A 119 -3.87 -19.52 7.26
C LYS A 119 -4.09 -19.82 8.74
N LEU A 120 -3.18 -19.37 9.61
CA LEU A 120 -3.25 -19.64 11.05
C LEU A 120 -4.47 -18.99 11.70
N LEU A 121 -4.74 -17.72 11.39
CA LEU A 121 -5.89 -17.00 11.93
C LEU A 121 -7.21 -17.57 11.41
N THR A 122 -7.27 -18.06 10.16
CA THR A 122 -8.45 -18.76 9.63
C THR A 122 -8.66 -20.09 10.33
N ALA A 123 -7.60 -20.88 10.55
CA ALA A 123 -7.69 -22.16 11.25
C ALA A 123 -8.18 -22.02 12.69
N LYS A 124 -7.87 -20.89 13.35
CA LYS A 124 -8.37 -20.55 14.69
C LYS A 124 -9.76 -19.89 14.68
N GLY A 125 -10.38 -19.69 13.51
CA GLY A 125 -11.68 -19.02 13.38
C GLY A 125 -11.67 -17.53 13.73
N ILE A 126 -10.50 -16.91 13.81
CA ILE A 126 -10.34 -15.47 14.14
C ILE A 126 -10.70 -14.60 12.93
N ILE A 127 -10.37 -15.08 11.73
CA ILE A 127 -10.77 -14.45 10.47
C ILE A 127 -11.49 -15.46 9.58
N ASN A 128 -12.40 -14.97 8.76
CA ASN A 128 -13.05 -15.76 7.72
C ASN A 128 -12.47 -15.40 6.36
N HIS A 129 -11.97 -16.40 5.64
CA HIS A 129 -11.35 -16.20 4.33
C HIS A 129 -12.33 -15.63 3.29
N ALA A 130 -13.59 -16.06 3.30
CA ALA A 130 -14.60 -15.57 2.37
C ALA A 130 -14.96 -14.09 2.65
N GLU A 131 -15.02 -13.72 3.93
CA GLU A 131 -15.24 -12.32 4.33
C GLU A 131 -14.04 -11.44 3.96
N LEU A 132 -12.82 -11.94 4.14
CA LEU A 132 -11.60 -11.25 3.73
C LEU A 132 -11.56 -11.01 2.22
N GLN A 133 -11.89 -12.03 1.42
CA GLN A 133 -11.97 -11.88 -0.04
C GLN A 133 -13.03 -10.86 -0.45
N LYS A 134 -14.22 -10.92 0.16
CA LYS A 134 -15.29 -9.95 -0.09
C LYS A 134 -14.81 -8.53 0.22
N LEU A 135 -14.17 -8.33 1.37
CA LEU A 135 -13.64 -7.02 1.78
C LEU A 135 -12.57 -6.51 0.80
N THR A 136 -11.63 -7.36 0.39
CA THR A 136 -10.60 -7.00 -0.60
C THR A 136 -11.24 -6.55 -1.91
N SER A 137 -12.17 -7.33 -2.47
CA SER A 137 -12.86 -6.97 -3.72
C SER A 137 -13.65 -5.67 -3.60
N THR A 138 -14.28 -5.41 -2.45
CA THR A 138 -14.96 -4.13 -2.18
C THR A 138 -13.97 -2.96 -2.21
N ILE A 139 -12.84 -3.07 -1.49
CA ILE A 139 -11.84 -1.99 -1.40
C ILE A 139 -11.18 -1.73 -2.77
N GLU A 140 -10.84 -2.78 -3.52
CA GLU A 140 -10.30 -2.64 -4.88
C GLU A 140 -11.30 -1.98 -5.83
N GLY A 141 -12.60 -2.23 -5.62
CA GLY A 141 -13.69 -1.61 -6.37
C GLY A 141 -13.83 -0.11 -6.16
N TRP A 142 -13.43 0.44 -5.00
CA TRP A 142 -13.65 1.85 -4.65
C TRP A 142 -12.97 2.85 -5.59
N GLY A 143 -11.87 2.45 -6.24
CA GLY A 143 -11.25 3.30 -7.26
C GLY A 143 -12.20 3.62 -8.43
N LYS A 144 -13.14 2.73 -8.74
CA LYS A 144 -14.11 2.89 -9.85
C LYS A 144 -15.26 3.82 -9.50
N THR A 145 -15.57 3.96 -8.21
CA THR A 145 -16.71 4.72 -7.69
C THR A 145 -16.23 5.89 -6.83
N ALA A 146 -14.99 6.35 -7.02
CA ALA A 146 -14.40 7.41 -6.22
C ALA A 146 -15.21 8.71 -6.35
N LEU A 147 -15.62 9.28 -5.21
CA LEU A 147 -16.42 10.50 -5.15
C LEU A 147 -15.64 11.78 -5.36
N GLY A 148 -14.35 11.77 -5.01
CA GLY A 148 -13.52 12.98 -5.00
C GLY A 148 -13.64 13.83 -6.27
N PRO A 149 -13.52 13.24 -7.48
CA PRO A 149 -13.63 14.00 -8.72
C PRO A 149 -14.96 14.75 -8.85
N ARG A 150 -16.06 14.09 -8.47
CA ARG A 150 -17.40 14.67 -8.51
C ARG A 150 -17.59 15.74 -7.43
N MET A 151 -17.07 15.53 -6.23
CA MET A 151 -17.08 16.53 -5.14
C MET A 151 -16.38 17.82 -5.57
N VAL A 152 -15.19 17.71 -6.18
CA VAL A 152 -14.44 18.88 -6.67
C VAL A 152 -15.16 19.54 -7.84
N ALA A 153 -15.66 18.76 -8.82
CA ALA A 153 -16.38 19.31 -9.96
C ALA A 153 -17.65 20.07 -9.55
N ARG A 154 -18.41 19.54 -8.59
CA ARG A 154 -19.58 20.24 -8.05
C ARG A 154 -19.17 21.50 -7.31
N ALA A 155 -18.08 21.47 -6.53
CA ALA A 155 -17.56 22.66 -5.87
C ALA A 155 -17.10 23.76 -6.86
N TRP A 156 -16.68 23.39 -8.07
CA TRP A 156 -16.38 24.36 -9.14
C TRP A 156 -17.61 24.91 -9.87
N ALA A 157 -18.73 24.17 -9.86
CA ALA A 157 -19.98 24.55 -10.53
C ALA A 157 -20.96 25.26 -9.59
N ASP A 158 -20.92 24.95 -8.29
CA ASP A 158 -21.87 25.40 -7.27
C ASP A 158 -21.13 26.01 -6.07
N PRO A 159 -21.11 27.35 -5.95
CA PRO A 159 -20.49 28.05 -4.82
C PRO A 159 -21.09 27.69 -3.45
N ALA A 160 -22.38 27.35 -3.37
CA ALA A 160 -23.02 26.95 -2.12
C ALA A 160 -22.55 25.55 -1.69
N TYR A 161 -22.44 24.63 -2.64
CA TYR A 161 -21.83 23.31 -2.39
C TYR A 161 -20.36 23.44 -1.98
N LYS A 162 -19.58 24.32 -2.62
CA LYS A 162 -18.19 24.58 -2.22
C LYS A 162 -18.09 25.08 -0.78
N ALA A 163 -18.93 26.04 -0.39
CA ALA A 163 -18.98 26.55 0.97
C ALA A 163 -19.33 25.44 1.98
N LEU A 164 -20.24 24.53 1.63
CA LEU A 164 -20.54 23.34 2.44
C LEU A 164 -19.35 22.40 2.52
N LEU A 165 -18.71 22.07 1.40
CA LEU A 165 -17.56 21.16 1.34
C LEU A 165 -16.38 21.65 2.20
N LEU A 166 -16.11 22.95 2.19
CA LEU A 166 -15.05 23.55 3.01
C LEU A 166 -15.40 23.56 4.50
N LYS A 167 -16.68 23.70 4.86
CA LYS A 167 -17.15 23.72 6.25
C LYS A 167 -17.33 22.32 6.83
N ASP A 168 -17.89 21.41 6.05
CA ASP A 168 -18.28 20.06 6.43
C ASP A 168 -18.25 19.15 5.20
N ALA A 169 -17.06 18.60 4.93
CA ALA A 169 -16.85 17.74 3.78
C ALA A 169 -17.64 16.42 3.87
N TYR A 170 -18.03 16.00 5.07
CA TYR A 170 -18.86 14.83 5.26
C TYR A 170 -20.28 15.10 4.73
N SER A 171 -20.90 16.17 5.20
CA SER A 171 -22.24 16.56 4.71
C SER A 171 -22.25 16.81 3.20
N ALA A 172 -21.18 17.40 2.65
CA ALA A 172 -21.03 17.56 1.21
C ALA A 172 -20.94 16.22 0.46
N ALA A 173 -20.16 15.26 0.97
CA ALA A 173 -20.06 13.92 0.38
C ALA A 173 -21.42 13.19 0.42
N SER A 174 -22.16 13.30 1.54
CA SER A 174 -23.48 12.69 1.71
C SER A 174 -24.53 13.19 0.69
N GLN A 175 -24.39 14.41 0.16
CA GLN A 175 -25.29 14.90 -0.88
C GLN A 175 -25.07 14.26 -2.26
N LEU A 176 -23.91 13.64 -2.49
CA LEU A 176 -23.55 13.03 -3.76
C LEU A 176 -23.76 11.52 -3.78
N GLU A 177 -23.95 10.91 -2.62
CA GLU A 177 -23.98 9.46 -2.45
C GLU A 177 -25.28 8.93 -1.89
N THR A 178 -25.64 7.75 -2.38
CA THR A 178 -26.56 6.79 -1.75
C THR A 178 -25.84 5.84 -0.78
N HIS A 179 -24.51 5.91 -0.64
CA HIS A 179 -23.67 4.90 0.04
C HIS A 179 -22.56 5.42 0.97
N VAL A 180 -22.64 6.67 1.47
CA VAL A 180 -21.81 7.15 2.58
C VAL A 180 -22.21 6.34 3.83
N GLY A 181 -21.44 5.30 4.18
CA GLY A 181 -21.75 4.45 5.35
C GLY A 181 -21.58 2.93 5.19
N GLN A 182 -21.09 2.41 4.06
CA GLN A 182 -20.83 0.96 3.92
C GLN A 182 -19.49 0.51 4.52
N PHE A 183 -19.17 0.98 5.71
CA PHE A 183 -17.94 0.64 6.42
C PHE A 183 -18.20 -0.37 7.56
N SER A 184 -18.95 -1.43 7.29
CA SER A 184 -18.80 -2.74 7.95
C SER A 184 -19.81 -3.73 7.35
N PRO A 185 -19.45 -5.01 7.10
CA PRO A 185 -20.43 -6.06 6.83
C PRO A 185 -21.48 -6.25 7.95
N GLN A 186 -21.24 -5.64 9.13
CA GLN A 186 -22.14 -5.62 10.28
C GLN A 186 -22.88 -4.28 10.49
N ALA A 187 -22.58 -3.24 9.72
CA ALA A 187 -23.22 -1.92 9.88
C ALA A 187 -24.43 -1.80 8.95
N GLY A 188 -25.60 -1.61 9.55
CA GLY A 188 -26.84 -1.38 8.82
C GLY A 188 -26.88 -0.03 8.09
N PRO A 189 -27.89 0.19 7.22
CA PRO A 189 -28.01 1.35 6.32
C PRO A 189 -28.26 2.71 7.00
N LYS A 190 -27.92 2.89 8.29
CA LYS A 190 -28.19 4.11 9.07
C LYS A 190 -26.97 4.76 9.71
N GLU A 191 -25.76 4.25 9.50
CA GLU A 191 -24.55 4.72 10.17
C GLU A 191 -23.61 5.39 9.16
N GLY A 192 -23.22 6.64 9.42
CA GLY A 192 -22.45 7.48 8.51
C GLY A 192 -20.93 7.27 8.56
N ILE A 193 -20.18 7.77 7.56
CA ILE A 193 -18.68 7.69 7.49
C ILE A 193 -17.99 8.14 8.79
N LYS A 194 -18.55 9.11 9.52
CA LYS A 194 -17.96 9.65 10.75
C LYS A 194 -17.90 8.63 11.89
N GLU A 195 -18.92 7.77 12.03
CA GLU A 195 -19.00 6.78 13.11
C GLU A 195 -18.30 5.47 12.76
N LEU A 196 -18.20 5.15 11.47
CA LEU A 196 -17.64 3.87 11.01
C LEU A 196 -16.13 3.84 10.83
N THR A 197 -15.50 5.00 10.64
CA THR A 197 -14.03 5.10 10.45
C THR A 197 -13.33 5.85 11.58
N GLY A 198 -14.08 6.60 12.39
CA GLY A 198 -13.55 7.60 13.31
C GLY A 198 -12.87 8.78 12.60
N VAL A 199 -12.95 8.86 11.26
CA VAL A 199 -12.17 9.79 10.46
C VAL A 199 -12.97 11.05 10.11
N THR A 200 -12.37 12.21 10.33
CA THR A 200 -12.86 13.51 9.84
C THR A 200 -12.30 13.79 8.44
N LEU A 201 -13.16 14.11 7.48
CA LEU A 201 -12.73 14.57 6.15
C LEU A 201 -12.68 16.10 6.13
N VAL A 202 -11.59 16.66 5.61
CA VAL A 202 -11.41 18.12 5.44
C VAL A 202 -11.03 18.42 4.00
N ALA A 203 -11.72 19.38 3.39
CA ALA A 203 -11.38 19.87 2.06
C ALA A 203 -10.45 21.08 2.15
N LEU A 204 -9.41 21.10 1.32
CA LEU A 204 -8.38 22.13 1.28
C LEU A 204 -8.42 22.85 -0.07
N GLU A 205 -8.77 24.13 -0.09
CA GLU A 205 -8.84 24.90 -1.33
C GLU A 205 -7.48 25.42 -1.77
N ASN A 206 -7.08 25.12 -3.01
CA ASN A 206 -5.98 25.82 -3.66
C ASN A 206 -6.44 27.14 -4.27
N THR A 207 -5.58 28.15 -4.14
CA THR A 207 -5.75 29.50 -4.69
C THR A 207 -4.48 29.90 -5.44
N HIS A 208 -4.47 31.08 -6.08
CA HIS A 208 -3.25 31.61 -6.71
C HIS A 208 -2.08 31.74 -5.72
N ASP A 209 -2.38 32.04 -4.46
CA ASP A 209 -1.39 32.29 -3.41
C ASP A 209 -1.03 31.04 -2.60
N THR A 210 -1.88 30.00 -2.58
CA THR A 210 -1.69 28.81 -1.73
C THR A 210 -1.98 27.51 -2.49
N HIS A 211 -1.02 26.59 -2.43
CA HIS A 211 -1.14 25.22 -2.94
C HIS A 211 -0.93 24.21 -1.82
N HIS A 212 -1.87 23.28 -1.67
CA HIS A 212 -1.80 22.22 -0.66
C HIS A 212 -1.16 20.96 -1.23
N LEU A 213 -0.35 20.29 -0.40
CA LEU A 213 0.25 18.98 -0.70
C LEU A 213 -0.02 18.04 0.47
N VAL A 214 -0.75 16.95 0.24
CA VAL A 214 -1.14 16.01 1.29
C VAL A 214 -0.14 14.86 1.41
N VAL A 215 0.25 14.53 2.64
CA VAL A 215 1.12 13.40 2.96
C VAL A 215 0.64 12.71 4.24
N CYS A 216 1.09 11.48 4.48
CA CYS A 216 1.08 10.87 5.81
C CYS A 216 2.50 10.40 6.11
N THR A 217 3.28 11.21 6.82
CA THR A 217 4.70 10.92 7.07
C THR A 217 4.88 9.61 7.82
N LEU A 218 3.94 9.29 8.70
CA LEU A 218 3.99 8.14 9.60
C LEU A 218 3.63 6.80 8.94
N CYS A 219 2.73 6.80 7.95
CA CYS A 219 2.32 5.57 7.27
C CYS A 219 1.80 5.84 5.86
N SER A 220 0.49 5.85 5.68
CA SER A 220 -0.19 6.06 4.39
C SER A 220 -1.65 6.46 4.57
N CYS A 221 -2.00 7.17 5.65
CA CYS A 221 -3.37 7.64 5.90
C CYS A 221 -3.90 8.38 4.66
N TYR A 222 -5.04 7.93 4.15
CA TYR A 222 -5.62 8.36 2.88
C TYR A 222 -7.15 8.24 2.91
N PRO A 223 -7.92 9.13 2.26
CA PRO A 223 -9.38 9.08 2.24
C PRO A 223 -9.90 8.02 1.25
N LEU A 224 -9.74 6.73 1.60
CA LEU A 224 -10.02 5.58 0.71
C LEU A 224 -11.43 5.59 0.11
N GLY A 225 -12.46 5.90 0.91
CA GLY A 225 -13.85 5.94 0.43
C GLY A 225 -14.14 7.09 -0.54
N ILE A 226 -13.27 8.10 -0.59
CA ILE A 226 -13.44 9.28 -1.46
C ILE A 226 -12.54 9.19 -2.69
N LEU A 227 -11.31 8.69 -2.53
CA LEU A 227 -10.27 8.73 -3.56
C LEU A 227 -9.80 7.34 -4.03
N GLY A 228 -10.39 6.26 -3.53
CA GLY A 228 -9.97 4.88 -3.81
C GLY A 228 -8.65 4.50 -3.12
N LEU A 229 -7.98 3.47 -3.61
CA LEU A 229 -6.70 3.01 -3.07
C LEU A 229 -5.59 4.05 -3.25
N SER A 230 -4.79 4.25 -2.19
CA SER A 230 -3.62 5.13 -2.27
C SER A 230 -2.56 4.57 -3.22
N PRO A 231 -1.95 5.42 -4.06
CA PRO A 231 -0.90 5.00 -4.98
C PRO A 231 0.35 4.50 -4.24
N SER A 232 1.14 3.65 -4.90
CA SER A 232 2.37 3.08 -4.33
C SER A 232 3.38 4.16 -3.93
N TRP A 233 3.53 5.22 -4.73
CA TRP A 233 4.43 6.32 -4.43
C TRP A 233 4.05 7.08 -3.14
N TYR A 234 2.75 7.17 -2.82
CA TYR A 234 2.28 7.83 -1.60
C TYR A 234 2.71 7.09 -0.33
N LYS A 235 2.82 5.75 -0.42
CA LYS A 235 3.29 4.86 0.65
C LYS A 235 4.82 4.87 0.79
N SER A 236 5.53 5.33 -0.24
CA SER A 236 6.99 5.25 -0.31
C SER A 236 7.66 6.15 0.73
N ARG A 237 8.78 5.66 1.28
CA ARG A 237 9.61 6.45 2.21
C ARG A 237 10.15 7.72 1.56
N SER A 238 10.47 7.66 0.26
CA SER A 238 10.94 8.81 -0.51
C SER A 238 9.92 9.94 -0.46
N TYR A 239 8.67 9.68 -0.86
CA TYR A 239 7.61 10.69 -0.80
C TYR A 239 7.37 11.18 0.63
N ARG A 240 7.16 10.26 1.57
CA ARG A 240 6.79 10.57 2.96
C ARG A 240 7.82 11.44 3.69
N SER A 241 9.11 11.22 3.45
CA SER A 241 10.17 11.99 4.09
C SER A 241 10.45 13.32 3.39
N ARG A 242 10.35 13.36 2.05
CA ARG A 242 10.70 14.54 1.26
C ARG A 242 9.57 15.55 1.14
N ALA A 243 8.31 15.11 1.09
CA ALA A 243 7.17 16.02 0.93
C ALA A 243 7.11 17.11 1.99
N VAL A 244 7.50 16.82 3.24
CA VAL A 244 7.54 17.81 4.34
C VAL A 244 8.83 18.63 4.40
N ARG A 245 9.91 18.19 3.74
CA ARG A 245 11.24 18.82 3.83
C ARG A 245 11.57 19.67 2.62
N GLU A 246 11.20 19.19 1.44
CA GLU A 246 11.54 19.77 0.14
C GLU A 246 10.34 19.71 -0.83
N PRO A 247 9.15 20.21 -0.44
CA PRO A 247 7.92 20.05 -1.21
C PRO A 247 8.01 20.57 -2.65
N ARG A 248 8.71 21.69 -2.89
CA ARG A 248 8.92 22.23 -4.25
C ARG A 248 9.70 21.27 -5.15
N ALA A 249 10.73 20.62 -4.61
CA ALA A 249 11.54 19.66 -5.36
C ALA A 249 10.71 18.41 -5.69
N VAL A 250 9.94 17.91 -4.72
CA VAL A 250 9.00 16.80 -4.95
C VAL A 250 7.98 17.15 -6.02
N LEU A 251 7.32 18.32 -5.94
CA LEU A 251 6.35 18.76 -6.95
C LEU A 251 6.97 18.84 -8.34
N LYS A 252 8.20 19.37 -8.45
CA LYS A 252 8.92 19.43 -9.71
C LYS A 252 9.18 18.05 -10.32
N GLU A 253 9.49 17.04 -9.50
CA GLU A 253 9.64 15.65 -9.97
C GLU A 253 8.32 15.04 -10.47
N PHE A 254 7.18 15.49 -9.96
CA PHE A 254 5.84 15.17 -10.49
C PHE A 254 5.47 15.99 -11.74
N GLY A 255 6.33 16.91 -12.20
CA GLY A 255 6.06 17.80 -13.32
C GLY A 255 5.25 19.05 -12.95
N THR A 256 5.09 19.35 -11.66
CA THR A 256 4.36 20.51 -11.16
C THR A 256 5.33 21.62 -10.76
N GLU A 257 5.38 22.67 -11.56
CA GLU A 257 6.11 23.89 -11.24
C GLU A 257 5.12 24.99 -10.81
N LEU A 258 5.36 25.55 -9.64
CA LEU A 258 4.55 26.64 -9.07
C LEU A 258 5.39 27.91 -9.03
N PRO A 259 4.79 29.10 -9.21
CA PRO A 259 5.47 30.37 -8.97
C PRO A 259 6.17 30.38 -7.60
N GLU A 260 7.30 31.10 -7.52
CA GLU A 260 8.05 31.24 -6.28
C GLU A 260 7.22 31.93 -5.19
N SER A 261 6.32 32.83 -5.58
CA SER A 261 5.37 33.52 -4.71
C SER A 261 4.28 32.62 -4.13
N THR A 262 3.92 31.52 -4.79
CA THR A 262 2.86 30.62 -4.32
C THR A 262 3.32 29.86 -3.09
N ARG A 263 2.65 30.03 -1.95
CA ARG A 263 2.90 29.29 -0.72
C ARG A 263 2.51 27.83 -0.90
N ILE A 264 3.38 26.90 -0.48
CA ILE A 264 3.01 25.49 -0.39
C ILE A 264 2.72 25.13 1.07
N THR A 265 1.50 24.67 1.32
CA THR A 265 1.06 24.17 2.63
C THR A 265 1.05 22.65 2.59
N VAL A 266 2.06 22.04 3.20
CA VAL A 266 2.11 20.58 3.33
C VAL A 266 1.22 20.17 4.49
N VAL A 267 0.29 19.24 4.25
CA VAL A 267 -0.68 18.77 5.25
C VAL A 267 -0.41 17.30 5.56
N ASP A 268 0.04 17.04 6.78
CA ASP A 268 0.38 15.70 7.27
C ASP A 268 -0.80 15.05 8.00
N SER A 269 -1.30 13.93 7.46
CA SER A 269 -2.43 13.16 7.96
C SER A 269 -2.01 12.25 9.12
N ASN A 270 -1.60 12.84 10.25
CA ASN A 270 -0.98 12.14 11.39
C ASN A 270 -1.94 11.64 12.50
N ALA A 271 -3.23 11.95 12.36
CA ALA A 271 -4.30 11.60 13.30
C ALA A 271 -5.55 11.07 12.56
N ASP A 272 -6.74 11.33 13.09
CA ASP A 272 -8.00 10.86 12.52
C ASP A 272 -8.58 11.81 11.45
N THR A 273 -7.78 12.73 10.92
CA THR A 273 -8.20 13.60 9.81
C THR A 273 -7.65 13.10 8.49
N ARG A 274 -8.47 13.15 7.43
CA ARG A 274 -8.04 12.94 6.04
C ARG A 274 -8.39 14.17 5.23
N TYR A 275 -7.57 14.42 4.22
CA TYR A 275 -7.66 15.62 3.42
C TYR A 275 -7.93 15.29 1.95
N ILE A 276 -8.73 16.13 1.33
CA ILE A 276 -8.89 16.21 -0.12
C ILE A 276 -8.55 17.64 -0.55
N VAL A 277 -7.70 17.77 -1.56
CA VAL A 277 -7.42 19.07 -2.17
C VAL A 277 -8.52 19.38 -3.19
N ILE A 278 -9.07 20.59 -3.11
CA ILE A 278 -9.86 21.21 -4.17
C ILE A 278 -8.87 22.02 -5.03
N PRO A 279 -8.38 21.46 -6.14
CA PRO A 279 -7.51 22.21 -7.04
C PRO A 279 -8.25 23.43 -7.62
N MET A 280 -7.49 24.40 -8.12
CA MET A 280 -8.06 25.51 -8.85
C MET A 280 -8.79 25.02 -10.10
N LYS A 281 -9.93 25.65 -10.39
CA LYS A 281 -10.68 25.40 -11.63
C LYS A 281 -9.82 25.85 -12.82
N PRO A 282 -9.58 24.99 -13.83
CA PRO A 282 -8.81 25.38 -15.00
C PRO A 282 -9.55 26.45 -15.83
N ALA A 283 -8.81 27.37 -16.43
CA ALA A 283 -9.35 28.37 -17.36
C ALA A 283 -10.01 27.70 -18.57
N GLY A 284 -10.97 28.38 -19.22
CA GLY A 284 -11.67 27.84 -20.40
C GLY A 284 -12.80 26.87 -20.05
N THR A 285 -13.14 26.76 -18.77
CA THR A 285 -14.24 25.92 -18.26
C THR A 285 -15.40 26.74 -17.68
N GLU A 286 -15.51 28.00 -18.10
CA GLU A 286 -16.60 28.89 -17.74
C GLU A 286 -17.94 28.29 -18.22
N GLY A 287 -18.92 28.22 -17.32
CA GLY A 287 -20.24 27.66 -17.61
C GLY A 287 -20.31 26.15 -17.87
N TRP A 288 -19.20 25.41 -17.75
CA TRP A 288 -19.24 23.94 -17.87
C TRP A 288 -20.07 23.32 -16.76
N SER A 289 -20.81 22.24 -17.10
CA SER A 289 -21.57 21.46 -16.12
C SER A 289 -20.66 20.60 -15.25
N GLU A 290 -21.18 20.14 -14.10
CA GLU A 290 -20.48 19.21 -13.20
C GLU A 290 -19.96 17.98 -13.96
N GLU A 291 -20.77 17.39 -14.84
CA GLU A 291 -20.43 16.19 -15.61
C GLU A 291 -19.26 16.43 -16.56
N ARG A 292 -19.16 17.63 -17.13
CA ARG A 292 -18.08 18.00 -18.04
C ARG A 292 -16.80 18.36 -17.28
N LEU A 293 -16.92 18.87 -16.06
CA LEU A 293 -15.79 19.22 -15.18
C LEU A 293 -15.17 18.01 -14.47
N GLN A 294 -15.98 17.05 -14.06
CA GLN A 294 -15.56 15.84 -13.34
C GLN A 294 -14.35 15.11 -13.97
N PRO A 295 -14.30 14.81 -15.28
CA PRO A 295 -13.17 14.09 -15.87
C PRO A 295 -11.84 14.86 -15.83
N LEU A 296 -11.85 16.17 -15.58
CA LEU A 296 -10.62 16.96 -15.43
C LEU A 296 -9.96 16.74 -14.07
N VAL A 297 -10.73 16.35 -13.06
CA VAL A 297 -10.21 16.17 -11.70
C VAL A 297 -9.55 14.80 -11.60
N THR A 298 -8.25 14.79 -11.32
CA THR A 298 -7.48 13.56 -11.17
C THR A 298 -7.25 13.24 -9.69
N ARG A 299 -6.96 11.97 -9.40
CA ARG A 299 -6.50 11.57 -8.05
C ARG A 299 -5.31 12.41 -7.60
N ASP A 300 -4.37 12.64 -8.50
CA ASP A 300 -3.10 13.31 -8.21
C ASP A 300 -3.30 14.81 -7.93
N SER A 301 -4.28 15.46 -8.57
CA SER A 301 -4.63 16.85 -8.26
C SER A 301 -5.38 17.01 -6.94
N MET A 302 -6.09 15.96 -6.50
CA MET A 302 -6.74 15.90 -5.18
C MET A 302 -5.79 15.52 -4.03
N ILE A 303 -4.61 14.99 -4.34
CA ILE A 303 -3.49 14.86 -3.38
C ILE A 303 -2.65 16.14 -3.35
N GLY A 304 -2.66 16.89 -4.45
CA GLY A 304 -1.90 18.13 -4.63
C GLY A 304 -0.51 17.93 -5.24
N VAL A 305 -0.24 16.78 -5.87
CA VAL A 305 1.04 16.55 -6.59
C VAL A 305 1.00 17.04 -8.04
N SER A 306 -0.20 17.23 -8.61
CA SER A 306 -0.41 17.74 -9.96
C SER A 306 -1.39 18.91 -10.01
N LEU A 307 -1.26 19.75 -11.03
CA LEU A 307 -2.29 20.72 -11.42
C LEU A 307 -3.34 20.04 -12.31
N VAL A 308 -4.53 20.65 -12.38
CA VAL A 308 -5.55 20.24 -13.35
C VAL A 308 -5.17 20.84 -14.70
N ALA A 309 -5.09 19.98 -15.73
CA ALA A 309 -4.79 20.44 -17.08
C ALA A 309 -5.94 21.30 -17.63
N SER A 310 -5.60 22.40 -18.29
CA SER A 310 -6.58 23.14 -19.08
C SER A 310 -7.07 22.28 -20.24
N PRO A 311 -8.38 22.26 -20.53
CA PRO A 311 -8.88 21.60 -21.72
C PRO A 311 -8.29 22.25 -22.98
N ALA A 312 -8.06 21.42 -24.00
CA ALA A 312 -7.62 21.88 -25.32
C ALA A 312 -8.74 22.58 -26.09
#